data_AF-A0A5D0ULW3-F1
#
_entry.id   AF-A0A5D0ULW3-F1
#
_cell.length_a   1.000
_cell.length_b   1.000
_cell.length_c   1.000
_cell.angle_alpha   90.00
_cell.angle_beta   90.00
_cell.angle_gamma   90.00
#
_symmetry.space_group_name_H-M   'P 1'
#
loop_
_entity.id
_entity.type
_entity.pdbx_description
1 polymer ?
#
loop_
_entity_poly.entity_id
_entity_poly.type
_entity_poly.pdbx_seq_one_letter_code
_entity_poly.pdbx_strand_id
1 'polypeptide(L)' 'MRDVADVPIVGGPADGRTATVELDDRGDPPAELHPGEVDVVGDGLYVREPVVGAGPPWTYHWQATA' A
#
# COMPACT_ATOMS: atom_id res chain seq x y z
N MET A 1 -13.41 -9.06 14.67
CA MET A 1 -13.16 -9.21 13.23
C MET A 1 -12.14 -8.15 12.90
N ARG A 2 -11.03 -8.49 12.25
CA ARG A 2 -10.12 -7.48 11.72
C ARG A 2 -10.54 -7.24 10.28
N ASP A 3 -10.83 -5.99 9.94
CA ASP A 3 -11.16 -5.64 8.56
C ASP A 3 -9.86 -5.58 7.76
N VAL A 4 -9.88 -6.21 6.59
CA VAL A 4 -8.75 -6.23 5.66
C VAL A 4 -9.19 -5.62 4.33
N ALA A 5 -8.25 -4.97 3.65
CA ALA A 5 -8.48 -4.40 2.33
C ALA A 5 -7.37 -4.82 1.37
N ASP A 6 -7.79 -5.02 0.11
CA ASP A 6 -6.89 -5.22 -1.02
C ASP A 6 -6.59 -3.86 -1.66
N VAL A 7 -5.34 -3.41 -1.53
CA VAL A 7 -4.89 -2.08 -1.96
C VAL A 7 -3.92 -2.21 -3.14
N PRO A 8 -4.20 -1.59 -4.31
CA PRO A 8 -3.31 -1.67 -5.46
C PRO A 8 -1.94 -1.04 -5.20
N ILE A 9 -0.90 -1.63 -5.79
CA ILE A 9 0.47 -1.13 -5.76
C ILE A 9 0.82 -0.53 -7.13
N VAL A 10 1.38 0.68 -7.10
CA VAL A 10 1.76 1.46 -8.27
C VAL A 10 3.25 1.84 -8.19
N GLY A 11 3.99 1.45 -9.21
CA GLY A 11 5.43 1.68 -9.33
C GLY A 11 6.30 0.73 -8.49
N GLY A 12 7.61 0.84 -8.70
CA GLY A 12 8.60 0.03 -8.00
C GLY A 12 8.54 -1.47 -8.32
N PRO A 13 9.19 -2.32 -7.50
CA PRO A 13 9.34 -3.76 -7.76
C PRO A 13 8.05 -4.60 -7.80
N ALA A 14 7.00 -4.17 -7.08
CA ALA A 14 5.70 -4.83 -6.99
C ALA A 14 4.61 -4.13 -7.82
N ASP A 15 4.98 -3.32 -8.82
CA ASP A 15 4.02 -2.62 -9.68
C ASP A 15 2.95 -3.55 -10.29
N GLY A 16 1.70 -3.09 -10.28
CA GLY A 16 0.55 -3.85 -10.80
C GLY A 16 0.06 -4.98 -9.89
N ARG A 17 0.69 -5.20 -8.73
CA ARG A 17 0.20 -6.13 -7.69
C ARG A 17 -0.79 -5.45 -6.75
N THR A 18 -1.28 -6.22 -5.78
CA THR A 18 -2.21 -5.78 -4.74
C THR A 18 -1.71 -6.27 -3.39
N ALA A 19 -1.70 -5.39 -2.38
CA ALA A 19 -1.36 -5.72 -1.01
C ALA A 19 -2.63 -5.95 -0.19
N THR A 20 -2.74 -7.08 0.48
CA THR A 20 -3.80 -7.32 1.47
C THR A 20 -3.30 -6.83 2.83
N VAL A 21 -3.94 -5.80 3.37
CA VAL A 21 -3.51 -5.12 4.61
C VAL A 21 -4.64 -5.06 5.64
N GLU A 22 -4.29 -5.12 6.91
CA GLU A 22 -5.23 -4.86 8.00
C GLU A 22 -5.55 -3.36 8.08
N LEU A 23 -6.84 -3.04 8.22
CA LEU A 23 -7.30 -1.67 8.46
C LEU A 23 -7.26 -1.34 9.96
N ASP A 24 -6.98 -0.08 10.29
CA ASP A 24 -7.08 0.42 11.66
C ASP A 24 -8.54 0.70 12.09
N ASP A 25 -8.73 1.19 13.31
CA ASP A 25 -10.06 1.52 13.87
C ASP A 25 -10.81 2.63 13.10
N ARG A 26 -10.11 3.37 12.22
CA ARG A 26 -10.68 4.39 11.33
C ARG A 26 -10.97 3.84 9.93
N GLY A 27 -10.66 2.57 9.67
CA GLY A 27 -10.79 1.94 8.36
C GLY A 27 -9.64 2.28 7.42
N ASP A 28 -8.52 2.77 7.95
CA ASP A 28 -7.37 3.23 7.19
C ASP A 28 -6.31 2.11 7.05
N PRO A 29 -5.78 1.82 5.85
CA PRO A 29 -4.67 0.89 5.71
C PRO A 29 -3.36 1.54 6.21
N PRO A 30 -2.30 0.74 6.48
CA PRO A 30 -1.01 1.25 6.95
C PRO A 30 -0.49 2.39 6.08
N ALA A 31 0.12 3.40 6.69
CA ALA A 31 0.66 4.53 5.93
C ALA A 31 1.81 4.12 5.00
N GLU A 32 2.54 3.07 5.38
CA GLU A 32 3.74 2.58 4.70
C GLU A 32 3.75 1.05 4.68
N LEU A 33 4.30 0.47 3.62
CA LEU A 33 4.66 -0.95 3.53
C LEU A 33 6.13 -1.08 3.12
N HIS A 34 6.84 -1.99 3.79
CA HIS A 34 8.17 -2.40 3.42
C HIS A 34 8.12 -3.38 2.23
N PRO A 35 9.14 -3.37 1.35
CA PRO A 35 9.25 -4.31 0.22
C PRO A 35 9.05 -5.77 0.64
N GLY A 36 9.61 -6.15 1.78
CA GLY A 36 9.51 -7.52 2.30
C GLY A 36 8.10 -7.95 2.68
N GLU A 37 7.18 -7.00 2.92
CA GLU A 37 5.77 -7.30 3.23
C GLU A 37 4.96 -7.68 1.98
N VAL A 38 5.47 -7.40 0.78
CA VAL A 38 4.84 -7.74 -0.51
C VAL A 38 5.72 -8.65 -1.36
N ASP A 39 6.61 -9.41 -0.70
CA ASP A 39 7.53 -10.38 -1.29
C ASP A 39 8.41 -9.80 -2.41
N VAL A 40 8.90 -8.57 -2.21
CA VAL A 40 9.88 -7.94 -3.11
C VAL A 40 11.07 -7.38 -2.33
N VAL A 41 12.13 -7.02 -3.06
CA VAL A 41 13.36 -6.43 -2.50
C VAL A 41 13.55 -5.06 -3.12
N GLY A 42 13.93 -4.07 -2.30
CA GLY A 42 14.31 -2.74 -2.75
C GLY A 42 14.68 -1.84 -1.58
N ASP A 43 15.44 -0.78 -1.86
CA ASP A 43 15.91 0.17 -0.84
C ASP A 43 14.93 1.35 -0.70
N GLY A 44 13.63 1.07 -0.68
CA GLY A 44 12.58 2.08 -0.62
C GLY A 44 11.35 1.57 0.13
N LEU A 45 10.29 2.34 0.09
CA LEU A 45 9.03 2.07 0.79
C LEU A 45 7.85 2.30 -0.13
N TYR A 46 6.77 1.58 0.12
CA TYR A 46 5.48 1.84 -0.49
C TYR A 46 4.67 2.75 0.42
N VAL A 47 4.34 3.95 -0.05
CA VAL A 47 3.61 4.96 0.73
C VAL A 47 2.16 5.01 0.27
N ARG A 48 1.24 5.00 1.23
CA ARG A 48 -0.19 5.07 0.98
C ARG A 48 -0.58 6.46 0.46
N GLU A 49 -1.24 6.48 -0.69
CA GLU A 49 -1.84 7.68 -1.28
C GLU A 49 -3.36 7.50 -1.43
N PRO A 50 -4.15 8.55 -1.17
CA PRO A 50 -5.57 8.55 -1.48
C PRO A 50 -5.79 8.75 -2.98
N VAL A 51 -6.65 7.95 -3.59
CA VAL A 51 -7.11 8.15 -4.96
C VAL A 51 -8.32 9.09 -4.95
N VAL A 52 -8.31 10.10 -5.82
CA VAL A 52 -9.40 11.08 -5.92
C VAL A 52 -10.67 10.41 -6.47
N GLY A 53 -11.74 10.38 -5.68
CA GLY A 53 -13.03 9.74 -6.03
C GLY A 53 -14.01 9.64 -4.84
N ALA A 54 -15.14 8.95 -5.05
CA ALA A 54 -16.14 8.70 -3.99
C ALA A 54 -15.85 7.39 -3.23
N GLY A 55 -15.73 7.45 -1.90
CA GLY A 55 -15.23 6.38 -1.02
C GLY A 55 -13.72 6.47 -0.81
N PRO A 56 -13.08 5.60 0.00
CA PRO A 56 -11.63 5.59 0.10
C PRO A 56 -10.99 4.51 -0.81
N PRO A 57 -10.63 4.84 -2.06
CA PRO A 57 -9.65 4.06 -2.80
C PRO A 57 -8.26 4.54 -2.38
N TRP A 58 -7.47 3.66 -1.76
CA TRP A 58 -6.05 3.92 -1.52
C TRP A 58 -5.21 3.24 -2.60
N THR A 59 -4.01 3.74 -2.83
CA THR A 59 -2.95 3.08 -3.59
C THR A 59 -1.66 3.15 -2.82
N TYR A 60 -0.78 2.17 -3.01
CA TYR A 60 0.59 2.21 -2.50
C TYR A 60 1.55 2.61 -3.60
N HIS A 61 2.26 3.73 -3.42
CA HIS A 61 3.21 4.26 -4.39
C HIS A 61 4.65 4.05 -3.92
N TRP A 62 5.50 3.54 -4.82
CA TRP A 62 6.91 3.35 -4.50
C TRP A 62 7.65 4.69 -4.30
N GLN A 63 8.33 4.82 -3.17
CA GLN A 63 9.26 5.89 -2.84
C GLN A 63 10.64 5.28 -2.66
N ALA A 64 11.50 5.44 -3.66
CA ALA A 64 12.90 5.01 -3.57
C ALA A 64 13.66 5.89 -2.58
N THR A 65 14.55 5.30 -1.78
CA THR A 65 15.57 6.09 -1.09
C THR A 65 16.55 6.61 -2.14
N ALA A 66 16.88 7.90 -2.07
CA ALA A 66 17.82 8.57 -2.96
C ALA A 66 19.28 8.18 -2.70
#